data_AF-A0A1U7PLA1-F1
#
_entry.id   AF-A0A1U7PLA1-F1
#
_cell.length_a   1.000
_cell.length_b   1.000
_cell.length_c   1.000
_cell.angle_alpha   90.00
_cell.angle_beta   90.00
_cell.angle_gamma   90.00
#
_symmetry.space_group_name_H-M   'P 1'
#
loop_
_entity.id
_entity.type
_entity.pdbx_description
1 polymer ?
#
loop_
_entity_poly.entity_id
_entity_poly.type
_entity_poly.pdbx_seq_one_letter_code
_entity_poly.pdbx_strand_id
1 'polypeptide(L)' 'MKLKRALKFAIPIMLIVAGIAWWYLNKEFQEVPELHRLYMAIGAALLSGILSWFLFPEEPKE' A
#
# COMPACT_ATOMS: atom_id res chain seq x y z
N MET A 1 10.55 -6.68 -18.16
CA MET A 1 11.09 -5.58 -17.32
C MET A 1 10.01 -4.94 -16.42
N LYS A 2 9.02 -5.69 -15.90
CA LYS A 2 7.91 -5.14 -15.08
C LYS A 2 8.16 -5.22 -13.57
N LEU A 3 8.93 -6.20 -13.10
CA LEU A 3 9.25 -6.40 -11.68
C LEU A 3 10.12 -5.28 -11.09
N LYS A 4 11.11 -4.77 -11.84
CA LYS A 4 11.98 -3.66 -11.40
C LYS A 4 11.19 -2.38 -11.06
N ARG A 5 10.02 -2.19 -11.66
CA ARG A 5 9.15 -1.04 -11.46
C ARG A 5 8.28 -1.16 -10.20
N ALA A 6 7.66 -2.32 -10.01
CA ALA A 6 6.89 -2.62 -8.81
C ALA A 6 7.77 -2.53 -7.56
N LEU A 7 9.02 -2.99 -7.64
CA LEU A 7 9.97 -2.89 -6.53
C LEU A 7 10.40 -1.44 -6.24
N LYS A 8 10.53 -0.58 -7.26
CA LYS A 8 10.98 0.82 -7.08
C LYS A 8 9.91 1.75 -6.52
N PHE A 9 8.67 1.61 -6.95
CA PHE A 9 7.60 2.55 -6.61
C PHE A 9 6.50 1.91 -5.76
N ALA A 10 6.05 0.71 -6.13
CA ALA A 10 4.93 0.07 -5.42
C ALA A 10 5.31 -0.30 -3.98
N ILE A 11 6.47 -0.95 -3.76
CA ILE A 11 6.87 -1.36 -2.40
C ILE A 11 6.95 -0.19 -1.41
N PRO A 12 7.66 0.92 -1.71
CA PRO A 12 7.69 2.07 -0.80
C PRO A 12 6.29 2.63 -0.50
N ILE A 13 5.43 2.75 -1.52
CA ILE A 13 4.05 3.22 -1.37
C ILE A 13 3.26 2.28 -0.46
N MET A 14 3.35 0.97 -0.69
CA MET A 14 2.66 -0.04 0.10
C MET A 14 3.06 0.01 1.57
N LEU A 15 4.35 0.20 1.87
CA LEU A 15 4.85 0.29 3.25
C LEU A 15 4.34 1.55 3.96
N ILE A 16 4.35 2.70 3.27
CA ILE A 16 3.83 3.96 3.80
C ILE A 16 2.33 3.82 4.09
N VAL A 17 1.56 3.29 3.14
CA VAL A 17 0.13 3.11 3.30
C VAL A 17 -0.19 2.11 4.40
N ALA A 18 0.54 1.00 4.50
CA ALA A 18 0.38 0.04 5.59
C ALA A 18 0.59 0.71 6.97
N GLY A 19 1.68 1.49 7.12
CA GLY A 19 2.00 2.17 8.37
C GLY A 19 0.95 3.21 8.75
N ILE A 20 0.51 4.04 7.81
CA ILE A 20 -0.52 5.06 8.05
C ILE A 20 -1.87 4.40 8.39
N ALA A 21 -2.28 3.39 7.62
CA ALA A 21 -3.53 2.68 7.86
C ALA A 21 -3.53 1.99 9.23
N TRP A 22 -2.43 1.31 9.57
CA TRP A 22 -2.27 0.65 10.87
C TRP A 22 -2.33 1.65 12.02
N TRP A 23 -1.61 2.76 11.92
CA TRP A 23 -1.63 3.82 12.95
C TRP A 23 -3.04 4.42 13.11
N TYR A 24 -3.69 4.78 12.00
CA TYR A 24 -5.01 5.39 11.99
C TYR A 24 -6.08 4.45 12.57
N LEU A 25 -6.08 3.18 12.16
CA LEU A 25 -7.01 2.16 12.66
C LEU A 25 -6.79 1.86 14.14
N ASN A 26 -5.55 1.90 14.63
CA ASN A 26 -5.26 1.69 16.05
C ASN A 26 -5.57 2.89 16.94
N LYS A 27 -5.60 4.08 16.34
CA LYS A 27 -5.90 5.32 17.06
C LYS A 27 -7.40 5.61 17.09
N GLU A 28 -8.07 5.52 15.95
CA GLU A 28 -9.44 6.03 15.79
C GLU A 28 -10.51 4.92 15.79
N PHE A 29 -10.13 3.65 15.60
CA PHE A 29 -11.08 2.53 15.44
C PHE A 29 -10.79 1.38 16.43
N GLN A 30 -10.57 1.72 17.70
CA GLN A 30 -10.22 0.73 18.73
C GLN A 30 -11.34 -0.27 19.05
N GLU A 31 -12.58 0.07 18.72
CA GLU A 31 -13.75 -0.80 18.79
C GLU A 31 -13.69 -1.97 17.79
N VAL A 32 -12.87 -1.85 16.73
CA VAL A 32 -12.69 -2.92 15.75
C VAL A 32 -11.64 -3.92 16.27
N PRO A 33 -11.92 -5.24 16.25
CA PRO A 33 -10.93 -6.24 16.63
C PRO A 33 -9.60 -6.06 15.90
N GLU A 34 -8.49 -6.23 16.62
CA GLU A 34 -7.13 -5.99 16.10
C GLU A 34 -6.83 -6.77 14.81
N LEU A 35 -7.21 -8.05 14.75
CA LEU A 35 -7.05 -8.87 13.54
C LEU A 35 -7.78 -8.27 12.33
N HIS A 36 -8.96 -7.69 12.53
CA HIS A 36 -9.73 -7.08 11.44
C HIS A 36 -9.05 -5.78 10.98
N ARG A 37 -8.53 -4.98 11.92
CA ARG A 37 -7.70 -3.80 11.60
C ARG A 37 -6.45 -4.17 10.82
N LEU A 38 -5.82 -5.30 11.14
CA LEU A 38 -4.66 -5.79 10.42
C LEU A 38 -5.02 -6.17 8.97
N TYR A 39 -6.11 -6.89 8.76
CA TYR A 39 -6.58 -7.22 7.41
C TYR A 39 -6.94 -5.97 6.60
N MET A 40 -7.53 -4.95 7.22
CA MET A 40 -7.80 -3.67 6.57
C MET A 40 -6.50 -2.95 6.16
N ALA A 41 -5.50 -2.90 7.04
CA ALA A 41 -4.21 -2.30 6.72
C ALA A 41 -3.48 -3.05 5.58
N ILE A 42 -3.53 -4.39 5.58
CA ILE A 42 -2.99 -5.22 4.49
C ILE A 42 -3.74 -4.92 3.18
N GLY A 43 -5.08 -4.86 3.21
CA GLY A 43 -5.90 -4.53 2.05
C GLY A 43 -5.58 -3.15 1.48
N ALA A 44 -5.45 -2.14 2.34
CA ALA A 44 -5.06 -0.79 1.95
C ALA A 44 -3.67 -0.77 1.28
N ALA A 45 -2.70 -1.50 1.85
CA ALA A 45 -1.37 -1.62 1.27
C ALA A 45 -1.43 -2.26 -0.12
N LEU A 46 -2.07 -3.42 -0.27
CA LEU A 46 -2.20 -4.10 -1.55
C LEU A 46 -2.88 -3.23 -2.62
N LEU A 47 -3.97 -2.55 -2.25
CA LEU A 47 -4.68 -1.63 -3.15
C LEU A 47 -3.77 -0.49 -3.62
N SER A 48 -2.98 0.10 -2.71
CA SER A 48 -2.04 1.15 -3.07
C SER A 48 -0.96 0.69 -4.05
N GLY A 49 -0.50 -0.57 -3.92
CA GLY A 49 0.42 -1.19 -4.86
C GLY A 49 -0.20 -1.32 -6.25
N ILE A 50 -1.45 -1.76 -6.35
CA ILE A 50 -2.20 -1.84 -7.61
C ILE A 50 -2.37 -0.44 -8.23
N LEU A 51 -2.77 0.55 -7.43
CA LEU A 51 -2.95 1.93 -7.89
C LEU A 51 -1.63 2.52 -8.40
N SER A 52 -0.51 2.27 -7.73
CA SER A 52 0.80 2.74 -8.18
C SER A 52 1.19 2.19 -9.55
N TRP A 53 0.79 0.96 -9.86
CA TRP A 53 1.07 0.35 -11.16
C TRP A 53 0.27 1.01 -12.29
N PHE A 54 -0.96 1.45 -12.00
CA PHE A 54 -1.77 2.20 -12.94
C PHE A 54 -1.29 3.66 -13.09
N LEU A 55 -0.91 4.30 -11.98
CA LEU A 55 -0.64 5.74 -11.94
C LEU A 55 0.70 6.15 -12.56
N PHE A 56 1.72 5.30 -12.47
CA PHE A 56 3.03 5.60 -13.03
C PHE A 56 3.19 4.84 -14.37
N PRO A 57 3.21 5.51 -15.54
CA PRO A 57 3.41 4.92 -16.88
C PRO A 57 4.88 4.80 -17.26
N GLU A 58 5.26 3.80 -18.07
CA GLU A 58 6.67 3.42 -18.32
C GLU A 58 7.46 4.63 -18.84
N GLU A 59 8.61 4.95 -18.23
CA GLU A 59 9.53 5.92 -18.84
C GLU A 59 9.86 5.41 -20.24
N PRO A 60 9.62 6.21 -21.30
CA PRO A 60 10.00 5.81 -22.64
C PRO A 60 11.50 5.56 -22.63
N LYS A 61 11.88 4.34 -23.02
CA LYS A 61 13.28 3.99 -23.22
C LYS A 61 13.73 4.72 -24.48
N GLU A 62 14.53 5.77 -24.30
CA GLU A 62 15.45 6.22 -25.35
C GLU A 62 16.58 5.19 -25.54
#